data_AF-U5GGR5-F1
#
_entry.id   AF-U5GGR5-F1
#
_cell.length_a   1.000
_cell.length_b   1.000
_cell.length_c   1.000
_cell.angle_alpha   90.00
_cell.angle_beta   90.00
_cell.angle_gamma   90.00
#
_symmetry.space_group_name_H-M   'P 1'
#
loop_
_entity.id
_entity.type
_entity.pdbx_description
1 polymer ?
#
loop_
_entity_poly.entity_id
_entity_poly.type
_entity_poly.pdbx_seq_one_letter_code
_entity_poly.pdbx_strand_id
1 'polypeptide(L)'
;MTMETVAVAPTPTPTPTTHQTMNNDTTTTLAQQKNNRIQVSNTKKPLFFYVNLAKRYMQQYNEVELSALGMAITTVVTIAEILKNNGLATEKKVLTSTVCMKDENKGRQVQKAKIEIVLGKSEKFDSLMNAANAAPEEEAAKEKDDEK
;
A
#
# COMPACT_ATOMS: atom_id res chain seq x y z
N MET A 1 50.05 -48.21 -54.27
CA MET A 1 49.75 -46.82 -53.92
C MET A 1 48.34 -46.55 -54.41
N THR A 2 47.31 -46.70 -53.57
CA THR A 2 46.72 -45.59 -52.77
C THR A 2 46.33 -44.43 -53.72
N MET A 3 45.08 -44.02 -53.88
CA MET A 3 44.17 -43.60 -52.82
C MET A 3 42.71 -43.67 -53.29
N GLU A 4 41.89 -44.21 -52.41
CA GLU A 4 40.43 -44.06 -52.30
C GLU A 4 40.15 -42.65 -51.77
N THR A 5 39.21 -41.91 -52.37
CA THR A 5 38.69 -40.66 -51.79
C THR A 5 37.17 -40.69 -51.74
N VAL A 6 36.71 -40.60 -50.51
CA VAL A 6 35.38 -40.87 -49.97
C VAL A 6 34.44 -39.68 -50.14
N ALA A 7 33.15 -40.02 -50.23
CA ALA A 7 32.00 -39.15 -50.31
C ALA A 7 31.86 -38.14 -49.15
N VAL A 8 31.26 -37.00 -49.48
CA VAL A 8 30.89 -35.92 -48.56
C VAL A 8 29.82 -36.40 -47.57
N ALA A 9 30.13 -36.34 -46.27
CA ALA A 9 29.17 -36.47 -45.20
C ALA A 9 28.75 -35.08 -44.68
N PRO A 10 27.45 -34.82 -44.42
CA PRO A 10 27.00 -33.59 -43.79
C PRO A 10 27.35 -33.57 -42.30
N THR A 11 27.92 -32.45 -41.86
CA THR A 11 28.21 -32.12 -40.45
C THR A 11 26.96 -32.15 -39.57
N PRO A 12 26.98 -32.80 -38.38
CA PRO A 12 25.92 -32.66 -37.40
C PRO A 12 26.06 -31.33 -36.63
N THR A 13 24.99 -30.54 -36.67
CA THR A 13 24.75 -29.34 -35.87
C THR A 13 24.84 -29.63 -34.36
N PRO A 14 25.51 -28.81 -33.53
CA PRO A 14 25.47 -28.98 -32.09
C PRO A 14 24.09 -28.54 -31.54
N THR A 15 23.40 -29.48 -30.91
CA THR A 15 22.21 -29.26 -30.08
C THR A 15 22.61 -28.50 -28.81
N PRO A 16 22.03 -27.34 -28.49
CA PRO A 16 22.13 -26.79 -27.15
C PRO A 16 21.14 -27.52 -26.24
N THR A 17 21.67 -28.36 -25.35
CA THR A 17 20.96 -28.91 -24.19
C THR A 17 20.60 -27.76 -23.26
N THR A 18 19.36 -27.30 -23.30
CA THR A 18 18.80 -26.38 -22.31
C THR A 18 18.35 -27.18 -21.08
N HIS A 19 19.21 -27.24 -20.07
CA HIS A 19 18.76 -27.41 -18.67
C HIS A 19 18.69 -26.01 -18.04
N GLN A 20 17.51 -25.39 -18.05
CA GLN A 20 17.22 -24.25 -17.17
C GLN A 20 15.84 -24.43 -16.54
N THR A 21 15.91 -24.77 -15.25
CA THR A 21 15.14 -24.21 -14.12
C THR A 21 13.69 -23.79 -14.39
N MET A 22 12.78 -24.50 -13.72
CA MET A 22 11.40 -24.09 -13.52
C MET A 22 11.36 -22.71 -12.85
N ASN A 23 11.10 -21.66 -13.64
CA ASN A 23 10.78 -20.33 -13.13
C ASN A 23 9.26 -20.17 -13.15
N ASN A 24 8.61 -20.66 -12.09
CA ASN A 24 7.31 -20.15 -11.69
C ASN A 24 7.54 -18.81 -10.97
N ASP A 25 7.57 -17.71 -11.71
CA ASP A 25 7.36 -16.40 -11.11
C ASP A 25 6.18 -15.69 -11.78
N THR A 26 5.01 -16.22 -11.45
CA THR A 26 3.70 -15.60 -11.68
C THR A 26 3.52 -14.45 -10.67
N THR A 27 4.28 -13.35 -10.78
CA THR A 27 4.03 -12.16 -9.95
C THR A 27 4.10 -10.84 -10.72
N THR A 28 3.59 -10.83 -11.95
CA THR A 28 3.07 -9.61 -12.56
C THR A 28 1.56 -9.76 -12.73
N THR A 29 0.82 -8.69 -12.42
CA THR A 29 -0.60 -8.48 -12.77
C THR A 29 -1.70 -9.15 -11.94
N LEU A 30 -1.63 -9.08 -10.61
CA LEU A 30 -2.84 -8.91 -9.79
C LEU A 30 -2.54 -7.92 -8.67
N ALA A 31 -2.57 -6.63 -9.01
CA ALA A 31 -3.10 -5.64 -8.09
C ALA A 31 -4.59 -5.96 -7.88
N GLN A 32 -4.88 -7.09 -7.22
CA GLN A 32 -6.14 -7.25 -6.51
C GLN A 32 -6.21 -6.00 -5.66
N GLN A 33 -7.17 -5.14 -5.99
CA GLN A 33 -7.53 -4.04 -5.11
C GLN A 33 -7.85 -4.70 -3.79
N LYS A 34 -6.85 -4.73 -2.90
CA LYS A 34 -7.04 -5.10 -1.52
C LYS A 34 -8.09 -4.12 -1.02
N ASN A 35 -9.30 -4.63 -0.79
CA ASN A 35 -10.46 -3.81 -0.42
C ASN A 35 -10.22 -3.01 0.88
N ASN A 36 -9.12 -3.30 1.58
CA ASN A 36 -8.64 -2.64 2.78
C ASN A 36 -7.51 -1.62 2.55
N ARG A 37 -7.26 -1.15 1.33
CA ARG A 37 -6.24 -0.11 1.06
C ARG A 37 -6.84 1.29 0.99
N ILE A 38 -6.27 2.21 1.77
CA ILE A 38 -6.58 3.64 1.77
C ILE A 38 -5.42 4.40 1.15
N GLN A 39 -5.71 5.16 0.10
CA GLN A 39 -4.76 6.11 -0.46
C GLN A 39 -5.06 7.51 0.10
N VAL A 40 -4.16 8.00 0.93
CA VAL A 40 -4.22 9.34 1.49
C VAL A 40 -3.55 10.30 0.51
N SER A 41 -4.25 11.40 0.25
CA SER A 41 -3.78 12.48 -0.61
C SER A 41 -3.84 13.79 0.16
N ASN A 42 -3.06 14.78 -0.28
CA ASN A 42 -3.00 16.11 0.34
C ASN A 42 -4.20 16.98 -0.10
N THR A 43 -5.40 16.42 -0.10
CA THR A 43 -6.62 17.07 -0.61
C THR A 43 -7.62 17.36 0.51
N LYS A 44 -8.73 18.03 0.14
CA LYS A 44 -9.80 18.62 0.98
C LYS A 44 -10.45 17.72 2.05
N LYS A 45 -10.05 16.46 2.18
CA LYS A 45 -10.61 15.56 3.19
C LYS A 45 -9.99 15.90 4.56
N PRO A 46 -10.82 16.12 5.60
CA PRO A 46 -10.30 16.38 6.94
C PRO A 46 -9.54 15.15 7.46
N LEU A 47 -8.58 15.34 8.36
CA LEU A 47 -7.75 14.25 8.92
C LEU A 47 -8.60 13.07 9.43
N PHE A 48 -9.64 13.37 10.20
CA PHE A 48 -10.53 12.37 10.80
C PHE A 48 -11.35 11.56 9.79
N PHE A 49 -11.52 12.04 8.56
CA PHE A 49 -12.13 11.23 7.50
C PHE A 49 -11.36 9.91 7.30
N TYR A 50 -10.03 10.01 7.22
CA TYR A 50 -9.18 8.83 7.02
C TYR A 50 -9.07 7.98 8.28
N VAL A 51 -9.07 8.59 9.46
CA VAL A 51 -9.09 7.86 10.75
C VAL A 51 -10.36 7.00 10.84
N ASN A 52 -11.53 7.58 10.55
CA ASN A 52 -12.80 6.87 10.63
C ASN A 52 -12.95 5.81 9.53
N LEU A 53 -12.44 6.09 8.33
CA LEU A 53 -12.38 5.11 7.25
C LEU A 53 -11.50 3.92 7.62
N ALA A 54 -10.34 4.17 8.24
CA ALA A 54 -9.44 3.12 8.71
C ALA A 54 -10.08 2.26 9.81
N LYS A 55 -10.81 2.87 10.76
CA LYS A 55 -11.61 2.12 11.76
C LYS A 55 -12.60 1.17 11.08
N ARG A 56 -13.36 1.66 10.09
CA ARG A 56 -14.32 0.84 9.33
C ARG A 56 -13.64 -0.29 8.56
N TYR A 57 -12.49 -0.04 7.94
CA TYR A 57 -11.76 -1.09 7.20
C TYR A 57 -11.18 -2.15 8.14
N MET A 58 -10.66 -1.76 9.30
CA MET A 58 -10.20 -2.71 10.32
C MET A 58 -11.34 -3.54 10.92
N GLN A 59 -12.57 -3.01 11.01
CA GLN A 59 -13.74 -3.80 11.40
C GLN A 59 -14.09 -4.87 10.38
N GLN A 60 -14.02 -4.54 9.09
CA GLN A 60 -14.44 -5.43 8.01
C GLN A 60 -13.38 -6.45 7.63
N TYR A 61 -12.11 -6.05 7.66
CA TYR A 61 -11.00 -6.82 7.09
C TYR A 61 -9.91 -7.18 8.11
N ASN A 62 -10.06 -6.80 9.39
CA ASN A 62 -9.07 -6.95 10.48
C ASN A 62 -7.74 -6.20 10.28
N GLU A 63 -7.49 -5.69 9.07
CA GLU A 63 -6.29 -4.96 8.70
C GLU A 63 -6.63 -3.82 7.75
N VAL A 64 -5.77 -2.81 7.72
CA VAL A 64 -5.86 -1.69 6.78
C VAL A 64 -4.48 -1.32 6.27
N GLU A 65 -4.38 -1.02 4.97
CA GLU A 65 -3.15 -0.54 4.34
C GLU A 65 -3.29 0.96 4.04
N LEU A 66 -2.51 1.80 4.73
CA LEU A 66 -2.45 3.24 4.49
C LEU A 66 -1.29 3.55 3.53
N SER A 67 -1.55 4.31 2.47
CA SER A 67 -0.50 4.72 1.53
C SER A 67 -0.59 6.19 1.16
N ALA A 68 0.56 6.83 0.99
CA ALA A 68 0.64 8.23 0.56
C ALA A 68 1.90 8.53 -0.24
N LEU A 69 1.87 9.67 -0.93
CA LEU A 69 2.98 10.19 -1.74
C LEU A 69 3.34 11.62 -1.32
N GLY A 70 4.64 11.90 -1.26
CA GLY A 70 5.16 13.24 -1.00
C GLY A 70 4.60 13.87 0.28
N MET A 71 4.05 15.08 0.18
CA MET A 71 3.54 15.82 1.35
C MET A 71 2.43 15.10 2.13
N ALA A 72 1.68 14.19 1.50
CA ALA A 72 0.63 13.44 2.20
C ALA A 72 1.17 12.36 3.15
N ILE A 73 2.49 12.09 3.14
CA ILE A 73 3.13 11.11 4.02
C ILE A 73 2.93 11.50 5.49
N THR A 74 3.03 12.79 5.82
CA THR A 74 2.83 13.28 7.19
C THR A 74 1.45 12.91 7.72
N THR A 75 0.41 13.11 6.91
CA THR A 75 -0.98 12.74 7.26
C THR A 75 -1.10 11.25 7.56
N VAL A 76 -0.47 10.37 6.78
CA VAL A 76 -0.50 8.91 7.02
C VAL A 76 0.16 8.54 8.34
N VAL A 77 1.31 9.15 8.65
CA VAL A 77 2.01 8.94 9.93
C VAL A 77 1.11 9.36 11.09
N THR A 78 0.51 10.55 11.02
CA THR A 78 -0.42 11.05 12.05
C THR A 78 -1.64 10.14 12.23
N ILE A 79 -2.24 9.64 11.15
CA ILE A 79 -3.37 8.70 11.25
C ILE A 79 -2.95 7.41 11.97
N ALA A 80 -1.79 6.85 11.60
CA ALA A 80 -1.27 5.65 12.24
C ALA A 80 -0.97 5.87 13.73
N GLU A 81 -0.38 7.02 14.09
CA GLU A 81 -0.13 7.41 15.47
C GLU A 81 -1.42 7.54 16.28
N ILE A 82 -2.44 8.25 15.75
CA ILE A 82 -3.75 8.38 16.42
C ILE A 82 -4.34 6.98 16.72
N LEU A 83 -4.33 6.08 15.74
CA LEU A 83 -4.90 4.74 15.90
C LEU A 83 -4.12 3.87 16.90
N LYS A 84 -2.79 3.98 16.93
CA LYS A 84 -1.94 3.26 17.89
C LYS A 84 -2.08 3.82 19.31
N ASN A 85 -2.03 5.15 19.47
CA ASN A 85 -2.11 5.82 20.76
C ASN A 85 -3.47 5.62 21.44
N ASN A 86 -4.54 5.57 20.64
CA ASN A 86 -5.88 5.25 21.15
C ASN A 86 -6.07 3.75 21.44
N GLY A 87 -5.03 2.93 21.27
CA GLY A 87 -5.10 1.49 21.50
C GLY A 87 -6.05 0.76 20.55
N LEU A 88 -6.29 1.30 19.35
CA LEU A 88 -7.16 0.70 18.35
C LEU A 88 -6.38 -0.21 17.40
N ALA A 89 -5.17 0.19 17.02
CA ALA A 89 -4.38 -0.54 16.03
C ALA A 89 -3.01 -0.99 16.55
N THR A 90 -2.49 -2.04 15.94
CA THR A 90 -1.09 -2.47 16.04
C THR A 90 -0.43 -2.34 14.67
N GLU A 91 0.83 -1.94 14.66
CA GLU A 91 1.63 -1.86 13.43
C GLU A 91 2.10 -3.25 13.01
N LYS A 92 1.85 -3.62 11.75
CA LYS A 92 2.35 -4.87 11.17
C LYS A 92 3.53 -4.64 10.24
N LYS A 93 3.50 -3.56 9.45
CA LYS A 93 4.54 -3.25 8.47
C LYS A 93 4.59 -1.75 8.21
N VAL A 94 5.80 -1.22 8.06
CA VAL A 94 6.06 0.14 7.57
C VAL A 94 7.08 0.03 6.44
N LEU A 95 6.72 0.51 5.25
CA LEU A 95 7.59 0.52 4.09
C LEU A 95 7.64 1.93 3.50
N THR A 96 8.85 2.40 3.21
CA THR A 96 9.08 3.61 2.43
C THR A 96 9.80 3.23 1.14
N SER A 97 9.44 3.87 0.05
CA SER A 97 10.06 3.68 -1.26
C SER A 97 10.04 4.98 -2.04
N THR A 98 10.71 5.00 -3.19
CA THR A 98 10.64 6.11 -4.13
C THR A 98 10.02 5.59 -5.42
N VAL A 99 9.05 6.33 -5.97
CA VAL A 99 8.40 6.01 -7.24
C VAL A 99 8.71 7.08 -8.27
N CYS A 100 9.09 6.66 -9.48
CA CYS A 100 9.27 7.56 -10.61
C CYS A 100 7.90 7.85 -11.25
N MET A 101 7.51 9.13 -11.29
CA MET A 101 6.30 9.61 -11.96
C MET A 101 6.67 10.49 -13.14
N LYS A 102 5.96 10.36 -14.26
CA LYS A 102 6.10 11.27 -15.39
C LYS A 102 5.27 12.52 -15.11
N ASP A 103 5.93 13.68 -15.04
CA ASP A 103 5.23 14.97 -14.97
C ASP A 103 4.92 15.41 -16.40
N GLU A 104 3.67 15.20 -16.84
CA GLU A 104 3.22 15.57 -18.19
C GLU A 104 3.33 17.07 -18.45
N ASN A 105 3.33 17.90 -17.40
CA ASN A 105 3.36 19.34 -17.52
C ASN A 105 4.79 19.88 -17.74
N LYS A 106 5.82 19.11 -17.39
CA LYS A 106 7.23 19.52 -17.47
C LYS A 106 8.10 18.60 -18.33
N GLY A 107 7.54 17.52 -18.88
CA GLY A 107 8.27 16.52 -19.67
C GLY A 107 9.37 15.76 -18.90
N ARG A 108 9.51 16.02 -17.59
CA ARG A 108 10.57 15.47 -16.73
C ARG A 108 10.02 14.36 -15.83
N GLN A 109 10.80 13.30 -15.65
CA GLN A 109 10.51 12.30 -14.63
C GLN A 109 10.82 12.87 -13.24
N VAL A 110 9.84 12.81 -12.34
CA VAL A 110 9.95 13.27 -10.95
C VAL A 110 9.88 12.06 -10.04
N GLN A 111 10.87 11.92 -9.18
CA GLN A 111 10.85 10.93 -8.11
C GLN A 111 10.05 11.46 -6.92
N LYS A 112 9.07 10.67 -6.45
CA LYS A 112 8.29 10.98 -5.24
C LYS A 112 8.48 9.88 -4.21
N ALA A 113 8.68 10.28 -2.96
CA ALA A 113 8.62 9.36 -1.84
C ALA A 113 7.20 8.78 -1.72
N LYS A 114 7.12 7.49 -1.39
CA LYS A 114 5.92 6.72 -1.12
C LYS A 114 6.06 6.05 0.25
N ILE A 115 4.99 6.08 1.03
CA ILE A 115 4.88 5.30 2.27
C ILE A 115 3.72 4.31 2.15
N GLU A 116 3.89 3.14 2.76
CA GLU A 116 2.89 2.10 2.94
C GLU A 116 2.96 1.59 4.38
N ILE A 117 1.87 1.73 5.14
CA ILE A 117 1.75 1.26 6.52
C ILE A 117 0.61 0.24 6.58
N VAL A 118 0.89 -0.96 7.06
CA VAL A 118 -0.13 -1.98 7.35
C VAL A 118 -0.40 -1.95 8.84
N LEU A 119 -1.65 -1.69 9.20
CA LEU A 119 -2.14 -1.71 10.57
C LEU A 119 -3.07 -2.90 10.76
N GLY A 120 -2.90 -3.63 11.85
CA GLY A 120 -3.82 -4.66 12.30
C GLY A 120 -4.71 -4.16 13.43
N LYS A 121 -5.90 -4.77 13.54
CA LYS A 121 -6.78 -4.60 14.68
C LYS A 121 -6.05 -5.01 15.97
N SER A 122 -6.14 -4.19 17.01
CA SER A 122 -5.64 -4.54 18.34
C SER A 122 -6.67 -5.38 19.12
N GLU A 123 -6.23 -6.02 20.19
CA GLU A 123 -7.11 -6.77 21.10
C GLU A 123 -8.19 -5.89 21.75
N LYS A 124 -7.90 -4.61 21.97
CA LYS A 124 -8.82 -3.65 22.63
C LYS A 124 -9.80 -3.00 21.65
N PHE A 125 -9.67 -3.27 20.35
CA PHE A 125 -10.39 -2.54 19.32
C PHE A 125 -11.91 -2.65 19.46
N ASP A 126 -12.44 -3.87 19.60
CA ASP A 126 -13.89 -4.09 19.64
C ASP A 126 -14.52 -3.45 20.87
N SER A 127 -13.86 -3.56 22.02
CA SER A 127 -14.30 -2.91 23.26
C SER A 127 -14.37 -1.39 23.12
N LEU A 128 -13.31 -0.77 22.56
CA LEU A 128 -13.24 0.69 22.41
C LEU A 128 -14.21 1.20 21.34
N MET A 129 -14.45 0.44 20.28
CA MET A 129 -15.43 0.84 19.26
C MET A 129 -16.87 0.76 19.78
N ASN A 130 -17.20 -0.29 20.54
CA ASN A 130 -18.53 -0.44 21.13
C ASN A 130 -18.80 0.64 22.20
N ALA A 131 -17.78 0.97 23.00
CA ALA A 131 -17.87 2.06 23.98
C ALA A 131 -18.09 3.43 23.30
N ALA A 132 -17.41 3.70 22.18
CA ALA A 132 -17.57 4.94 21.42
C ALA A 132 -18.95 5.05 20.74
N ASN A 133 -19.57 3.94 20.35
CA ASN A 133 -20.92 3.94 19.77
C ASN A 133 -22.03 3.99 20.82
N ALA A 134 -21.74 3.65 22.08
CA ALA A 134 -22.71 3.64 23.18
C ALA A 134 -22.78 4.97 23.95
N ALA A 135 -21.80 5.86 23.76
CA ALA A 135 -21.83 7.22 24.28
C ALA A 135 -22.48 8.15 23.24
N PRO A 136 -23.61 8.83 23.55
CA PRO A 136 -24.12 9.86 22.67
C PRO A 136 -23.12 11.01 22.55
N GLU A 137 -22.93 11.50 21.33
CA GLU A 137 -22.17 12.70 21.00
C GLU A 137 -22.80 13.94 21.65
N GLU A 138 -22.49 14.23 22.91
CA GLU A 138 -22.73 15.54 23.54
C GLU A 138 -21.45 16.38 23.48
N GLU A 139 -21.12 16.94 22.32
CA GLU A 139 -20.23 18.11 22.26
C GLU A 139 -20.44 18.90 20.95
N ALA A 140 -21.66 19.44 20.79
CA ALA A 140 -21.97 20.42 19.76
C ALA A 140 -23.07 21.39 20.22
N ALA A 141 -22.82 22.19 21.27
CA ALA A 141 -23.48 23.49 21.49
C ALA A 141 -22.92 24.21 22.72
N LYS A 142 -22.09 25.26 22.48
CA LYS A 142 -21.81 26.48 23.28
C LYS A 142 -20.59 27.11 22.62
N GLU A 143 -20.54 28.34 22.09
CA GLU A 143 -21.38 29.53 22.21
C GLU A 143 -21.31 30.28 20.86
N LYS A 144 -22.47 30.57 20.27
CA LYS A 144 -22.71 31.88 19.67
C LYS A 144 -23.52 32.62 20.72
N ASP A 145 -22.97 33.71 21.24
CA ASP A 145 -23.68 34.93 21.61
C ASP A 145 -22.66 35.83 22.31
N ASP A 146 -22.23 36.88 21.62
CA ASP A 146 -22.19 38.22 22.20
C ASP A 146 -21.84 39.22 21.09
N GLU A 147 -22.91 39.72 20.48
CA GLU A 147 -22.94 40.98 19.75
C GLU A 147 -23.11 42.11 20.77
N LYS A 148 -22.16 43.03 20.81
CA LYS A 148 -22.42 44.42 21.19
C LYS A 148 -21.43 45.36 20.50
#